data_AF-A0A7Z9GYU5-F1
#
_entry.id   AF-A0A7Z9GYU5-F1
#
_cell.length_a   1.000
_cell.length_b   1.000
_cell.length_c   1.000
_cell.angle_alpha   90.00
_cell.angle_beta   90.00
_cell.angle_gamma   90.00
#
_symmetry.space_group_name_H-M   'P 1'
#
loop_
_entity.id
_entity.type
_entity.pdbx_description
1 polymer ?
#
loop_
_entity_poly.entity_id
_entity_poly.type
_entity_poly.pdbx_seq_one_letter_code
_entity_poly.pdbx_strand_id
1 'polypeptide(L)' 'MAKALCLTGMIIAVLLMVLFIADLFLNFPFKPFDGKWILDSTFVFASGGLTYLSWSAWREQD' A
#
# COMPACT_ATOMS: atom_id res chain seq x y z
N MET A 1 21.06 -1.60 -10.43
CA MET A 1 20.22 -2.78 -10.06
C MET A 1 19.23 -2.47 -8.93
N ALA A 2 19.63 -1.78 -7.87
CA ALA A 2 18.75 -1.50 -6.72
C ALA A 2 17.55 -0.58 -7.04
N LYS A 3 17.73 0.40 -7.95
CA LYS A 3 16.68 1.35 -8.38
C LYS A 3 15.42 0.67 -8.94
N ALA A 4 15.61 -0.38 -9.75
CA ALA A 4 14.49 -1.12 -10.33
C ALA A 4 13.69 -1.87 -9.25
N LEU A 5 14.36 -2.41 -8.24
CA LEU A 5 13.73 -3.11 -7.12
C LEU A 5 12.96 -2.14 -6.21
N CYS A 6 13.49 -0.94 -5.97
CA CYS A 6 12.77 0.11 -5.24
C CYS A 6 11.55 0.60 -6.02
N LEU A 7 11.67 0.74 -7.34
CA LEU A 7 10.54 1.13 -8.20
C LEU A 7 9.43 0.09 -8.17
N THR A 8 9.75 -1.21 -8.30
CA THR A 8 8.75 -2.27 -8.23
C THR A 8 8.12 -2.36 -6.84
N GLY A 9 8.88 -2.23 -5.77
CA GLY A 9 8.36 -2.17 -4.40
C GLY A 9 7.39 -1.00 -4.19
N MET A 10 7.72 0.17 -4.74
CA MET A 10 6.86 1.34 -4.70
C MET A 10 5.55 1.14 -5.49
N ILE A 11 5.63 0.56 -6.70
CA ILE A 11 4.46 0.25 -7.53
C ILE A 11 3.53 -0.73 -6.79
N ILE A 12 4.10 -1.79 -6.19
CA ILE A 12 3.33 -2.77 -5.42
C ILE A 12 2.68 -2.11 -4.20
N ALA A 13 3.39 -1.25 -3.47
CA ALA A 13 2.84 -0.54 -2.32
C ALA A 13 1.68 0.39 -2.70
N VAL A 14 1.79 1.10 -3.83
CA VAL A 14 0.70 1.93 -4.37
C VAL A 14 -0.50 1.08 -4.78
N LEU A 15 -0.29 -0.06 -5.46
CA LEU A 15 -1.37 -0.98 -5.83
C LEU A 15 -2.09 -1.53 -4.60
N LEU A 16 -1.35 -1.88 -3.54
CA LEU A 16 -1.93 -2.30 -2.26
C LEU A 16 -2.73 -1.18 -1.60
N MET A 17 -2.23 0.05 -1.61
CA MET A 17 -2.94 1.21 -1.07
C MET A 17 -4.27 1.43 -1.79
N VAL A 18 -4.28 1.36 -3.12
CA VAL A 18 -5.51 1.46 -3.92
C VAL A 18 -6.47 0.31 -3.61
N LEU A 19 -5.96 -0.90 -3.42
CA LEU A 19 -6.78 -2.07 -3.10
C LEU A 19 -7.42 -1.95 -1.72
N PHE A 20 -6.67 -1.58 -0.68
CA PHE A 20 -7.22 -1.41 0.67
C PHE A 20 -8.15 -0.21 0.79
N ILE A 21 -7.89 0.88 0.05
CA ILE A 21 -8.85 1.99 -0.05
C ILE A 21 -10.13 1.54 -0.74
N ALA A 22 -10.01 0.81 -1.86
CA ALA A 22 -11.19 0.27 -2.54
C ALA A 22 -11.96 -0.71 -1.65
N ASP A 23 -11.28 -1.55 -0.87
CA ASP A 23 -11.92 -2.46 0.07
C ASP A 23 -12.67 -1.69 1.17
N LEU A 24 -12.04 -0.65 1.74
CA LEU A 24 -12.61 0.19 2.81
C LEU A 24 -13.86 0.96 2.37
N PHE A 25 -13.89 1.49 1.14
CA PHE A 25 -15.00 2.31 0.65
C PHE A 25 -16.06 1.53 -0.13
N LEU A 26 -15.67 0.49 -0.88
CA LEU A 26 -16.56 -0.24 -1.81
C LEU A 26 -16.91 -1.66 -1.33
N ASN A 27 -16.30 -2.14 -0.24
CA ASN A 27 -16.46 -3.51 0.27
C ASN A 27 -16.19 -4.61 -0.75
N PHE A 28 -15.26 -4.32 -1.65
CA PHE A 28 -14.93 -5.13 -2.80
C PHE A 28 -13.42 -5.06 -2.97
N PRO A 29 -12.67 -6.18 -3.03
CA PRO A 29 -13.08 -7.58 -3.23
C PRO A 29 -13.14 -8.48 -1.97
N PHE A 30 -12.81 -8.00 -0.76
CA PHE A 30 -12.67 -8.84 0.44
C PHE A 30 -13.83 -8.73 1.47
N LYS A 31 -14.86 -7.92 1.22
CA LYS A 31 -16.03 -7.72 2.12
C LYS A 31 -15.62 -7.47 3.59
N PRO A 32 -14.91 -6.36 3.89
CA PRO A 32 -14.40 -6.05 5.22
C PRO A 32 -15.49 -5.74 6.27
N PHE A 33 -16.74 -5.50 5.86
CA PHE A 33 -17.85 -5.26 6.80
C PHE A 33 -18.25 -6.47 7.67
N ASP A 34 -17.70 -7.67 7.47
CA ASP A 34 -17.79 -8.78 8.44
C ASP A 34 -16.84 -8.59 9.65
N GLY A 35 -16.80 -7.38 10.22
CA GLY A 35 -16.36 -7.13 11.59
C GLY A 35 -14.92 -6.65 11.81
N LYS A 36 -14.15 -6.22 10.79
CA LYS A 36 -12.73 -5.81 10.97
C LYS A 36 -12.31 -4.50 10.29
N TRP A 37 -13.11 -3.44 10.43
CA TRP A 37 -12.76 -2.08 9.96
C TRP A 37 -11.39 -1.56 10.48
N ILE A 38 -10.97 -2.02 11.66
CA ILE A 38 -9.66 -1.70 12.27
C ILE A 38 -8.50 -2.27 11.42
N LEU A 39 -8.68 -3.48 10.89
CA LEU A 39 -7.65 -4.16 10.12
C LEU A 39 -7.45 -3.46 8.77
N ASP A 40 -8.55 -3.14 8.10
CA ASP A 40 -8.54 -2.51 6.78
C ASP A 40 -7.93 -1.09 6.82
N SER A 41 -8.36 -0.28 7.79
CA SER A 41 -7.75 1.04 8.04
C SER A 41 -6.25 0.95 8.37
N THR A 42 -5.83 -0.02 9.19
CA THR A 42 -4.41 -0.24 9.50
C THR A 42 -3.60 -0.58 8.24
N PHE A 43 -4.15 -1.39 7.34
CA PHE A 43 -3.50 -1.74 6.08
C PHE A 43 -3.39 -0.56 5.10
N VAL A 44 -4.38 0.34 5.08
CA VAL A 44 -4.28 1.61 4.34
C VAL A 44 -3.13 2.46 4.87
N PHE A 45 -2.99 2.63 6.18
CA PHE A 45 -1.87 3.39 6.77
C PHE A 45 -0.51 2.71 6.53
N ALA A 46 -0.44 1.39 6.67
CA ALA A 46 0.79 0.63 6.46
C ALA A 46 1.27 0.68 5.00
N SER A 47 0.35 0.54 4.04
CA SER A 47 0.68 0.65 2.61
C SER A 47 1.16 2.06 2.23
N GLY A 48 0.53 3.11 2.75
CA GLY A 48 0.99 4.49 2.58
C GLY A 48 2.41 4.71 3.14
N GLY A 49 2.70 4.15 4.32
CA GLY A 49 4.04 4.17 4.92
C GLY A 49 5.09 3.44 4.05
N LEU A 50 4.75 2.28 3.52
CA LEU A 50 5.61 1.52 2.60
C LEU A 50 5.86 2.27 1.29
N THR A 51 4.87 2.96 0.74
CA THR A 51 5.05 3.82 -0.44
C THR A 51 6.02 4.96 -0.13
N TYR A 52 5.89 5.61 1.03
CA TYR A 52 6.78 6.70 1.43
C TYR A 52 8.24 6.23 1.61
N LEU A 53 8.44 5.11 2.31
CA LEU A 53 9.78 4.53 2.50
C LEU A 53 10.40 4.06 1.19
N SER A 54 9.59 3.48 0.28
CA SER A 54 10.06 3.08 -1.04
C SER A 54 10.42 4.29 -1.90
N TRP A 55 9.70 5.40 -1.76
CA TRP A 55 10.00 6.68 -2.42
C TRP A 55 11.29 7.32 -1.88
N SER A 56 11.49 7.35 -0.56
CA SER A 56 12.72 7.89 0.04
C SER A 56 13.94 7.06 -0.39
N ALA A 57 13.86 5.73 -0.29
CA ALA A 57 14.92 4.83 -0.70
C ALA A 57 15.23 4.92 -2.20
N TRP A 58 14.21 5.10 -3.05
CA TRP A 58 14.42 5.32 -4.49
C TRP A 58 15.16 6.63 -4.79
N ARG A 59 14.87 7.69 -4.02
CA ARG A 59 15.50 9.00 -4.19
C ARG A 59 16.95 9.04 -3.69
N GLU A 60 17.28 8.21 -2.72
CA GLU A 60 18.62 8.09 -2.13
C GLU A 60 19.57 7.20 -2.94
N GLN A 61 19.04 6.39 -3.85
CA GLN A 61 19.86 5.61 -4.78
C GLN A 61 20.32 6.51 -5.93
N ASP A 62 21.62 6.80 -6.02
CA ASP A 62 22.27 7.37 -7.21
C ASP A 62 22.46 6.30 -8.30
#